data_AF-A0A846ZRW6-F1
#
_entry.id   AF-A0A846ZRW6-F1
#
_cell.length_a   1.000
_cell.length_b   1.000
_cell.length_c   1.000
_cell.angle_alpha   90.00
_cell.angle_beta   90.00
_cell.angle_gamma   90.00
#
_symmetry.space_group_name_H-M   'P 1'
#
loop_
_entity.id
_entity.type
_entity.pdbx_description
1 polymer ?
#
loop_
_entity_poly.entity_id
_entity_poly.type
_entity_poly.pdbx_seq_one_letter_code
_entity_poly.pdbx_strand_id
1 'polypeptide(L)'
;IADEAKKYIGSPDYRQASPMMRKILVNVINEDLSVAAKKINVPTLLIWGTEDQASPIEEAIELEKIIQDSALIKIDGGTHYVYLEALNYVTTILKEFL
;
A
#
# COMPACT_ATOMS: atom_id res chain seq x y z
N ILE A 1 14.59 8.03 29.00
CA ILE A 1 15.37 8.21 27.74
C ILE A 1 14.66 7.60 26.53
N ALA A 2 14.51 6.27 26.43
CA ALA A 2 13.89 5.64 25.25
C ALA A 2 12.41 6.00 25.05
N ASP A 3 11.62 6.14 26.13
CA ASP A 3 10.20 6.51 26.04
C ASP A 3 9.95 8.02 25.86
N GLU A 4 10.85 8.89 26.30
CA GLU A 4 10.77 10.32 25.96
C GLU A 4 11.11 10.58 24.49
N ALA A 5 12.09 9.88 23.91
CA ALA A 5 12.45 10.02 22.50
C ALA A 5 11.28 9.68 21.56
N LYS A 6 10.49 8.64 21.89
CA LYS A 6 9.29 8.22 21.15
C LYS A 6 8.19 9.27 21.05
N LYS A 7 8.22 10.33 21.88
CA LYS A 7 7.29 11.47 21.77
C LYS A 7 7.65 12.44 20.65
N TYR A 8 8.84 12.33 20.06
CA TYR A 8 9.35 13.26 19.03
C TYR A 8 9.67 12.58 17.69
N ILE A 9 9.52 11.25 17.60
CA ILE A 9 9.80 10.44 16.41
C ILE A 9 8.55 9.62 16.01
N GLY A 10 8.42 9.28 14.73
CA GLY A 10 7.25 8.58 14.18
C GLY A 10 6.10 9.51 13.80
N SER A 11 5.02 8.96 13.23
CA SER A 11 3.85 9.73 12.80
C SER A 11 3.15 10.44 13.97
N PRO A 12 2.33 11.48 13.72
CA PRO A 12 1.50 12.10 14.76
C PRO A 12 0.67 11.08 15.55
N ASP A 13 0.13 10.06 14.87
CA ASP A 13 -0.65 8.99 15.48
C ASP A 13 0.21 8.12 16.41
N TYR A 14 1.42 7.76 15.97
CA TYR A 14 2.37 7.02 16.80
C TYR A 14 2.75 7.79 18.08
N ARG A 15 2.99 9.11 17.96
CA ARG A 15 3.38 9.95 19.09
C ARG A 15 2.24 10.11 20.10
N GLN A 16 1.00 10.19 19.64
CA GLN A 16 -0.19 10.35 20.49
C GLN A 16 -0.76 9.02 21.03
N ALA A 17 -0.36 7.89 20.46
CA ALA A 17 -0.83 6.57 20.85
C ALA A 17 -0.42 6.15 22.27
N SER A 18 -1.29 5.37 22.94
CA SER A 18 -0.96 4.67 24.17
C SER A 18 0.20 3.67 23.97
N PRO A 19 0.90 3.21 25.03
CA PRO A 19 1.98 2.23 24.88
C PRO A 19 1.57 0.96 24.14
N MET A 20 0.37 0.44 24.41
CA MET A 20 -0.17 -0.73 23.71
C MET A 20 -0.43 -0.41 22.23
N MET A 21 -1.06 0.73 21.93
CA MET A 21 -1.33 1.15 20.55
C MET A 21 -0.04 1.37 19.76
N ARG A 22 1.02 1.93 20.36
CA ARG A 22 2.34 2.04 19.70
C ARG A 22 2.90 0.68 19.34
N LYS A 23 2.80 -0.30 20.24
CA LYS A 23 3.24 -1.67 19.96
C LYS A 23 2.47 -2.28 18.78
N ILE A 24 1.16 -2.08 18.76
CA ILE A 24 0.30 -2.54 17.65
C ILE A 24 0.70 -1.84 16.35
N LEU A 25 0.88 -0.51 16.34
CA LEU A 25 1.30 0.24 15.15
C LEU A 25 2.63 -0.29 14.59
N VAL A 26 3.64 -0.52 15.45
CA VAL A 26 4.92 -1.10 15.00
C VAL A 26 4.71 -2.48 14.41
N ASN A 27 3.94 -3.34 15.07
CA ASN A 27 3.71 -4.69 14.58
C ASN A 27 2.99 -4.69 13.22
N VAL A 28 1.95 -3.88 13.06
CA VAL A 28 1.16 -3.79 11.82
C VAL A 28 1.98 -3.22 10.67
N ILE A 29 2.75 -2.16 10.90
CA ILE A 29 3.58 -1.54 9.85
C ILE A 29 4.70 -2.49 9.38
N ASN A 30 5.19 -3.38 10.26
CA ASN A 30 6.22 -4.36 9.91
C ASN A 30 5.66 -5.73 9.51
N GLU A 31 4.34 -5.86 9.35
CA GLU A 31 3.73 -7.13 8.97
C GLU A 31 4.02 -7.44 7.51
N ASP A 32 4.61 -8.61 7.25
CA ASP A 32 4.84 -9.12 5.91
C ASP A 32 3.62 -9.93 5.42
N LEU A 33 2.90 -9.35 4.46
CA LEU A 33 1.72 -9.96 3.85
C LEU A 33 2.03 -10.76 2.57
N SER A 34 3.30 -10.93 2.20
CA SER A 34 3.71 -11.68 0.99
C SER A 34 3.17 -13.12 0.98
N VAL A 35 3.13 -13.79 2.14
CA VAL A 35 2.57 -15.13 2.29
C VAL A 35 1.06 -15.15 2.05
N ALA A 36 0.36 -14.07 2.40
CA ALA A 36 -1.06 -13.94 2.12
C ALA A 36 -1.31 -13.66 0.63
N ALA A 37 -0.52 -12.77 0.02
CA ALA A 37 -0.59 -12.46 -1.41
C ALA A 37 -0.39 -13.70 -2.29
N LYS A 38 0.54 -14.61 -1.93
CA LYS A 38 0.74 -15.90 -2.61
C LYS A 38 -0.48 -16.82 -2.66
N LYS A 39 -1.48 -16.60 -1.78
CA LYS A 39 -2.70 -17.42 -1.71
C LYS A 39 -3.80 -16.91 -2.63
N ILE A 40 -3.62 -15.76 -3.28
CA ILE A 40 -4.56 -15.21 -4.24
C ILE A 40 -4.48 -16.03 -5.53
N ASN A 41 -5.57 -16.75 -5.84
CA ASN A 41 -5.67 -17.69 -6.96
C ASN A 41 -6.75 -17.27 -7.98
N VAL A 42 -7.12 -15.99 -7.99
CA VAL A 42 -8.11 -15.42 -8.92
C VAL A 42 -7.46 -14.30 -9.72
N PRO A 43 -7.96 -14.01 -10.94
CA PRO A 43 -7.49 -12.87 -11.71
C PRO A 43 -7.48 -11.61 -10.85
N THR A 44 -6.33 -10.94 -10.78
CA THR A 44 -6.13 -9.79 -9.90
C THR A 44 -5.54 -8.62 -10.67
N LEU A 45 -6.23 -7.48 -10.65
CA LEU A 45 -5.74 -6.26 -11.25
C LEU A 45 -5.18 -5.33 -10.17
N LEU A 46 -3.94 -4.88 -10.36
CA LEU A 46 -3.29 -3.86 -9.55
C LEU A 46 -3.28 -2.55 -10.35
N ILE A 47 -3.70 -1.44 -9.75
CA ILE A 47 -3.67 -0.10 -10.36
C ILE A 47 -2.91 0.82 -9.41
N TRP A 48 -1.83 1.42 -9.88
CA TRP A 48 -0.90 2.15 -9.00
C TRP A 48 -0.38 3.43 -9.63
N GLY A 49 -0.22 4.47 -8.81
CA GLY A 49 0.48 5.70 -9.19
C GLY A 49 2.00 5.54 -9.08
N THR A 50 2.77 6.01 -10.05
CA THR A 50 4.24 5.91 -10.00
C THR A 50 4.91 6.84 -8.97
N GLU A 51 4.19 7.84 -8.49
CA GLU A 51 4.66 8.82 -7.49
C GLU A 51 3.99 8.64 -6.11
N ASP A 52 3.36 7.50 -5.84
CA ASP A 52 2.77 7.19 -4.53
C ASP A 52 3.85 7.19 -3.42
N GLN A 53 3.75 8.16 -2.49
CA GLN A 53 4.66 8.31 -1.35
C GLN A 53 4.21 7.53 -0.11
N ALA A 54 2.98 7.03 -0.08
CA ALA A 54 2.42 6.26 1.01
C ALA A 54 2.57 4.75 0.79
N SER A 55 2.51 4.28 -0.46
CA SER A 55 2.88 2.92 -0.86
C SER A 55 3.67 2.96 -2.17
N PRO A 56 5.01 2.91 -2.09
CA PRO A 56 5.90 3.03 -3.24
C PRO A 56 5.61 2.00 -4.34
N ILE A 57 5.82 2.39 -5.60
CA ILE A 57 5.56 1.56 -6.78
C ILE A 57 6.33 0.23 -6.76
N GLU A 58 7.48 0.18 -6.09
CA GLU A 58 8.27 -1.04 -5.91
C GLU A 58 7.49 -2.14 -5.19
N GLU A 59 6.63 -1.79 -4.21
CA GLU A 59 5.77 -2.74 -3.51
C GLU A 59 4.74 -3.36 -4.45
N ALA A 60 4.14 -2.56 -5.34
CA ALA A 60 3.19 -3.04 -6.33
C ALA A 60 3.85 -3.96 -7.38
N ILE A 61 5.07 -3.62 -7.81
CA ILE A 61 5.87 -4.47 -8.71
C ILE A 61 6.21 -5.80 -8.05
N GLU A 62 6.49 -5.81 -6.74
CA GLU A 62 6.74 -7.06 -6.02
C GLU A 62 5.46 -7.88 -5.84
N LEU A 63 4.32 -7.23 -5.55
CA LEU A 63 3.02 -7.88 -5.50
C LEU A 63 2.64 -8.56 -6.82
N GLU A 64 2.88 -7.91 -7.96
CA GLU A 64 2.64 -8.47 -9.30
C GLU A 64 3.42 -9.79 -9.52
N LYS A 65 4.67 -9.86 -9.05
CA LYS A 65 5.47 -11.10 -9.15
C LYS A 65 4.97 -12.21 -8.22
N ILE A 66 4.38 -11.82 -7.09
CA ILE A 66 3.94 -12.75 -6.05
C ILE A 66 2.57 -13.36 -6.40
N ILE A 67 1.66 -12.58 -6.95
CA ILE A 67 0.31 -13.01 -7.30
C ILE A 67 0.34 -13.67 -8.69
N GLN A 68 0.01 -14.97 -8.73
CA GLN A 68 0.22 -15.81 -9.91
C GLN A 68 -0.51 -15.33 -11.17
N ASP A 69 -1.75 -14.85 -11.03
CA ASP A 69 -2.58 -14.35 -12.13
C ASP A 69 -2.92 -12.88 -11.87
N SER A 70 -1.91 -12.02 -12.07
CA SER A 70 -2.06 -10.58 -11.88
C SER A 70 -1.47 -9.75 -13.00
N ALA A 71 -1.97 -8.51 -13.11
CA ALA A 71 -1.44 -7.49 -13.99
C ALA A 71 -1.35 -6.16 -13.22
N LEU A 72 -0.24 -5.43 -13.42
CA LEU A 72 -0.05 -4.09 -12.85
C LEU A 72 -0.19 -2.99 -13.90
N ILE A 73 -1.18 -2.12 -13.72
CA ILE A 73 -1.31 -0.87 -14.47
C ILE A 73 -0.64 0.25 -13.69
N LYS A 74 0.43 0.79 -14.27
CA LYS A 74 1.18 1.92 -13.73
C LYS A 74 0.67 3.21 -14.38
N ILE A 75 0.28 4.17 -13.56
CA ILE A 75 -0.18 5.48 -14.00
C ILE A 75 0.92 6.48 -13.69
N ASP A 76 1.57 6.94 -14.76
CA ASP A 76 2.72 7.84 -14.66
C ASP A 76 2.35 9.19 -14.05
N GLY A 77 3.11 9.66 -13.06
CA GLY A 77 2.82 10.86 -12.28
C GLY A 77 1.65 10.73 -11.31
N GLY A 78 0.98 9.57 -11.25
CA GLY A 78 -0.13 9.33 -10.32
C GLY A 78 0.36 9.17 -8.88
N THR A 79 -0.43 9.64 -7.92
CA THR A 79 -0.11 9.55 -6.48
C THR A 79 -0.86 8.39 -5.79
N HIS A 80 -0.86 8.37 -4.46
CA HIS A 80 -1.68 7.46 -3.65
C HIS A 80 -3.18 7.51 -3.99
N TYR A 81 -3.66 8.66 -4.50
CA TYR A 81 -5.05 8.88 -4.85
C TYR A 81 -5.29 8.79 -6.36
N VAL A 82 -4.49 8.01 -7.08
CA VAL A 82 -4.55 7.93 -8.54
C VAL A 82 -5.92 7.54 -9.10
N TYR A 83 -6.71 6.78 -8.34
CA TYR A 83 -8.09 6.44 -8.69
C TYR A 83 -9.04 7.65 -8.71
N LEU A 84 -8.71 8.74 -8.00
CA LEU A 84 -9.41 10.02 -8.09
C LEU A 84 -8.80 10.93 -9.16
N GLU A 85 -7.47 10.98 -9.23
CA GLU A 85 -6.73 11.84 -10.17
C GLU A 85 -6.95 11.43 -11.63
N ALA A 86 -7.02 10.13 -11.88
CA ALA A 86 -7.24 9.52 -13.20
C ALA A 86 -8.59 8.80 -13.27
N LEU A 87 -9.63 9.35 -12.62
CA LEU A 87 -10.93 8.68 -12.42
C LEU A 87 -11.52 8.05 -13.68
N ASN A 88 -11.58 8.78 -14.79
CA ASN A 88 -12.15 8.28 -16.04
C ASN A 88 -11.33 7.12 -16.61
N TYR A 89 -10.01 7.22 -16.54
CA TYR A 89 -9.09 6.19 -17.03
C TYR A 89 -9.21 4.91 -16.20
N VAL A 90 -9.15 5.06 -14.87
CA VAL A 90 -9.31 3.94 -13.93
C VAL A 90 -10.68 3.29 -14.07
N THR A 91 -11.75 4.07 -14.21
CA THR A 91 -13.11 3.54 -14.41
C THR A 91 -13.22 2.73 -15.71
N THR A 92 -12.60 3.18 -16.80
CA THR A 92 -12.56 2.42 -18.06
C THR A 92 -11.84 1.10 -17.87
N ILE A 93 -10.66 1.09 -17.24
CA ILE A 93 -9.91 -0.14 -16.96
C ILE A 93 -10.76 -1.13 -16.13
N LEU A 94 -11.39 -0.63 -15.07
CA LEU A 94 -12.24 -1.47 -14.20
C LEU A 94 -13.41 -2.10 -14.97
N LYS A 95 -14.02 -1.38 -15.92
CA LYS A 95 -15.12 -1.91 -16.75
C LYS A 95 -14.69 -2.99 -17.72
N GLU A 96 -13.44 -2.95 -18.20
CA GLU A 96 -12.91 -3.98 -19.10
C GLU A 96 -12.44 -5.22 -18.33
N PHE A 97 -12.04 -5.06 -17.07
CA PHE A 97 -11.56 -6.16 -16.23
C PHE A 97 -12.70 -6.96 -15.57
N LEU A 98 -13.81 -6.31 -15.20
CA LEU A 98 -14.97 -6.90 -14.50
C LEU A 98 -16.04 -7.42 -15.47
#